data_AF-A0A1C3F8J8-F1
#
_entry.id   AF-A0A1C3F8J8-F1
#
_cell.length_a   1.000
_cell.length_b   1.000
_cell.length_c   1.000
_cell.angle_alpha   90.00
_cell.angle_beta   90.00
_cell.angle_gamma   90.00
#
_symmetry.space_group_name_H-M   'P 1'
#
loop_
_entity.id
_entity.type
_entity.pdbx_description
1 polymer ?
#
loop_
_entity_poly.entity_id
_entity_poly.type
_entity_poly.pdbx_seq_one_letter_code
_entity_poly.pdbx_strand_id
1 'polypeptide(L)' 'MEQEKFAHNNGFESYTSMVTASIVIFRNNGCEWLITPTNLGYLAWIDKFLDKPLGYFDTVREARDEIWDSHPS' A
#
# COMPACT_ATOMS: atom_id res chain seq x y z
N MET A 1 -6.22 -12.19 10.03
CA MET A 1 -6.44 -13.15 8.91
C MET A 1 -6.47 -12.43 7.57
N GLU A 2 -7.24 -11.36 7.44
CA GLU A 2 -7.31 -10.56 6.21
C GLU A 2 -5.98 -9.86 5.86
N GLN A 3 -5.34 -9.23 6.85
CA GLN A 3 -4.00 -8.64 6.71
C GLN A 3 -2.95 -9.61 6.18
N GLU A 4 -2.87 -10.81 6.78
CA GLU A 4 -1.93 -11.85 6.32
C GLU A 4 -2.25 -12.29 4.90
N LYS A 5 -3.53 -12.50 4.57
CA LYS A 5 -3.95 -12.86 3.21
C LYS A 5 -3.57 -11.77 2.20
N PHE A 6 -3.77 -10.50 2.55
CA PHE A 6 -3.36 -9.36 1.72
C PHE A 6 -1.84 -9.37 1.50
N ALA A 7 -1.05 -9.57 2.56
CA ALA A 7 0.40 -9.65 2.46
C ALA A 7 0.87 -10.80 1.55
N HIS A 8 0.32 -12.00 1.75
CA HIS A 8 0.63 -13.16 0.92
C HIS A 8 0.26 -12.95 -0.55
N ASN A 9 -0.89 -12.34 -0.84
CA ASN A 9 -1.29 -12.02 -2.21
C ASN A 9 -0.34 -11.02 -2.90
N ASN A 10 0.36 -10.20 -2.11
CA ASN A 10 1.33 -9.22 -2.58
C ASN A 10 2.79 -9.74 -2.52
N GLY A 11 2.98 -11.04 -2.26
CA GLY A 11 4.30 -11.69 -2.29
C GLY A 11 5.08 -11.64 -0.97
N PHE A 12 4.44 -11.34 0.15
CA PHE A 12 5.07 -11.28 1.47
C PHE A 12 4.75 -12.49 2.34
N GLU A 13 5.68 -12.86 3.22
CA GLU A 13 5.49 -13.96 4.18
C GLU A 13 4.61 -13.56 5.37
N SER A 14 4.50 -12.27 5.66
CA SER A 14 3.63 -11.76 6.72
C SER A 14 3.23 -10.31 6.50
N TYR A 15 2.14 -9.89 7.11
CA TYR A 15 1.73 -8.48 7.09
C TYR A 15 2.79 -7.55 7.70
N THR A 16 3.43 -7.95 8.79
CA THR A 16 4.52 -7.18 9.41
C THR A 16 5.70 -6.98 8.44
N SER A 17 6.08 -8.01 7.68
CA SER A 17 7.15 -7.88 6.68
C SER A 17 6.77 -6.92 5.55
N MET A 18 5.51 -6.95 5.11
CA MET A 18 4.98 -6.04 4.09
C MET A 18 5.01 -4.59 4.57
N VAL A 19 4.49 -4.32 5.77
CA VAL A 19 4.48 -2.97 6.36
C VAL A 19 5.90 -2.45 6.56
N THR A 20 6.83 -3.30 7.01
CA THR A 20 8.24 -2.92 7.20
C THR A 20 8.92 -2.54 5.87
N ALA A 21 8.55 -3.20 4.77
CA ALA A 21 9.04 -2.87 3.44
C ALA A 21 8.37 -1.63 2.81
N SER A 22 7.31 -1.10 3.44
CA SER A 22 6.49 -0.04 2.88
C SER A 22 7.04 1.36 3.19
N ILE A 23 6.82 2.29 2.26
CA ILE A 23 7.03 3.71 2.44
C ILE A 23 5.70 4.34 2.85
N VAL A 24 5.66 4.98 4.02
CA VAL A 24 4.49 5.76 4.45
C VAL A 24 4.54 7.13 3.77
N ILE A 25 3.52 7.49 3.00
CA ILE A 25 3.43 8.78 2.32
C ILE A 25 2.84 9.83 3.25
N PHE A 26 1.69 9.54 3.86
CA PHE A 26 1.12 10.36 4.93
C PHE A 26 0.19 9.56 5.83
N ARG A 27 -0.21 10.19 6.95
CA ARG A 27 -1.18 9.67 7.91
C ARG A 27 -2.36 10.63 7.99
N ASN A 28 -3.58 10.11 7.81
CA ASN A 28 -4.80 10.91 7.99
C ASN A 28 -5.89 10.08 8.67
N ASN A 29 -6.58 10.66 9.66
CA ASN A 29 -7.69 10.02 10.38
C ASN A 29 -7.39 8.59 10.87
N GLY A 30 -6.15 8.37 11.32
CA GLY A 30 -5.68 7.07 11.79
C GLY A 30 -5.55 6.01 10.70
N CYS A 31 -5.49 6.40 9.42
CA CYS A 31 -5.11 5.55 8.30
C CYS A 31 -3.71 5.93 7.82
N GLU A 32 -2.93 4.94 7.40
CA GLU A 32 -1.65 5.14 6.74
C GLU A 32 -1.82 4.88 5.24
N TRP A 33 -1.29 5.78 4.42
CA TRP A 33 -1.28 5.64 2.97
C TRP A 33 0.14 5.24 2.56
N LEU A 34 0.26 4.05 1.97
CA LEU A 34 1.53 3.36 1.82
C LEU A 34 1.83 3.03 0.36
N ILE A 35 3.13 3.02 0.05
CA ILE A 35 3.66 2.40 -1.15
C ILE A 35 4.51 1.20 -0.74
N THR A 36 4.20 0.02 -1.26
CA THR A 36 4.99 -1.20 -1.02
C THR A 36 5.63 -1.67 -2.32
N PRO A 37 6.96 -1.87 -2.36
CA PRO A 37 7.59 -2.56 -3.49
C PRO A 37 7.20 -4.04 -3.48
N THR A 38 6.73 -4.54 -4.61
CA THR A 38 6.32 -5.94 -4.80
C THR A 38 6.93 -6.51 -6.07
N ASN A 39 6.75 -7.81 -6.33
CA ASN A 39 7.15 -8.43 -7.60
C ASN A 39 6.31 -7.96 -8.80
N LEU A 40 5.18 -7.27 -8.57
CA LEU A 40 4.28 -6.73 -9.59
C LEU A 40 4.49 -5.23 -9.84
N GLY A 41 5.45 -4.60 -9.14
CA GLY A 41 5.66 -3.15 -9.14
C GLY A 41 5.40 -2.53 -7.76
N TYR A 42 5.10 -1.24 -7.73
CA TYR A 42 4.82 -0.47 -6.53
C TYR A 42 3.32 -0.46 -6.23
N LEU A 43 2.92 -1.18 -5.19
CA LEU A 43 1.54 -1.20 -4.71
C LEU A 43 1.25 0.07 -3.92
N ALA A 44 0.25 0.85 -4.33
CA ALA A 44 -0.33 1.91 -3.53
C ALA A 44 -1.59 1.43 -2.81
N TRP A 45 -1.67 1.63 -1.49
CA TRP A 45 -2.75 1.08 -0.66
C TRP A 45 -2.91 1.83 0.66
N ILE A 46 -4.00 1.53 1.37
CA ILE A 46 -4.34 2.12 2.67
C ILE A 46 -4.49 0.99 3.69
N ASP A 47 -3.81 1.09 4.83
CA ASP A 47 -3.72 0.02 5.85
C ASP A 47 -5.08 -0.50 6.36
N LYS A 48 -6.11 0.33 6.30
CA LYS A 48 -7.48 0.02 6.74
C LYS A 48 -8.46 -0.36 5.62
N PHE A 49 -8.05 -0.28 4.36
CA PHE A 49 -8.90 -0.56 3.18
C PHE A 49 -8.21 -1.57 2.25
N LEU A 50 -7.92 -2.76 2.79
CA LEU A 50 -7.17 -3.82 2.10
C LEU A 50 -7.91 -4.44 0.91
N ASP A 51 -9.24 -4.34 0.90
CA ASP A 51 -10.12 -4.78 -0.19
C ASP A 51 -10.07 -3.84 -1.41
N LYS A 52 -9.55 -2.62 -1.23
CA LYS A 52 -9.49 -1.57 -2.25
C LYS A 52 -8.10 -0.91 -2.29
N PRO A 53 -7.04 -1.65 -2.67
CA PRO A 53 -5.78 -1.01 -3.01
C PRO A 53 -6.00 -0.04 -4.18
N LEU A 54 -5.23 1.04 -4.20
CA LEU A 54 -5.31 2.06 -5.25
C LEU A 54 -4.76 1.54 -6.58
N GLY A 55 -3.79 0.62 -6.52
CA GLY A 55 -3.29 -0.09 -7.70
C GLY A 55 -1.83 -0.48 -7.59
N TYR A 56 -1.32 -1.06 -8.67
CA TYR A 56 0.11 -1.32 -8.87
C TYR A 56 0.62 -0.37 -9.95
N PHE A 57 1.83 0.14 -9.73
CA PHE A 57 2.46 1.14 -10.59
C PHE A 57 3.90 0.77 -10.91
N ASP A 58 4.42 1.22 -12.04
CA ASP A 58 5.78 0.90 -12.46
C ASP A 58 6.81 1.70 -11.66
N THR A 59 6.43 2.87 -11.14
CA THR A 59 7.32 3.74 -10.37
C THR A 59 6.73 4.20 -9.03
N VAL A 60 7.62 4.47 -8.06
CA VAL A 60 7.25 5.11 -6.78
C VAL A 60 6.53 6.45 -7.01
N ARG A 61 6.92 7.18 -8.07
CA ARG A 61 6.34 8.48 -8.38
C ARG A 61 4.87 8.36 -8.75
N GLU A 62 4.53 7.44 -9.66
CA GLU A 62 3.14 7.21 -10.08
C GLU A 62 2.27 6.75 -8.91
N ALA A 63 2.77 5.79 -8.11
CA ALA A 63 2.07 5.32 -6.91
C ALA A 63 1.83 6.46 -5.90
N ARG A 64 2.79 7.37 -5.75
CA ARG A 64 2.65 8.53 -4.87
C ARG A 64 1.66 9.55 -5.41
N ASP A 65 1.71 9.82 -6.71
CA ASP A 65 0.82 10.78 -7.36
C ASP A 65 -0.63 10.27 -7.26
N GLU A 66 -0.89 8.96 -7.44
CA GLU A 66 -2.20 8.34 -7.19
C GLU A 66 -2.68 8.50 -5.74
N ILE A 67 -1.79 8.28 -4.76
CA ILE A 67 -2.12 8.47 -3.32
C ILE A 67 -2.58 9.89 -3.04
N TRP A 68 -1.94 10.90 -3.67
CA TRP A 68 -2.33 12.30 -3.51
C TRP A 68 -3.64 12.64 -4.20
N ASP A 69 -3.86 12.11 -5.40
CA ASP A 69 -5.10 12.34 -6.17
C ASP A 69 -6.32 11.65 -5.52
N SER A 70 -6.09 10.50 -4.88
CA SER A 70 -7.12 9.75 -4.15
C SER A 70 -7.38 10.27 -2.72
N HIS A 71 -6.55 11.18 -2.21
CA HIS A 71 -6.74 11.74 -0.88
C HIS A 71 -7.91 12.74 -0.86
N PRO A 72 -8.98 12.49 -0.09
CA PRO A 72 -10.01 13.49 0.10
C PRO A 72 -9.43 14.66 0.91
N SER A 73 -9.42 15.84 0.30
CA SER A 73 -9.06 17.14 0.90
C SER A 73 -9.91 17.49 2.12
#